data_AF-B9R6Q9-F1
#
_entry.id   AF-B9R6Q9-F1
#
_cell.length_a   1.000
_cell.length_b   1.000
_cell.length_c   1.000
_cell.angle_alpha   90.00
_cell.angle_beta   90.00
_cell.angle_gamma   90.00
#
_symmetry.space_group_name_H-M   'P 1'
#
loop_
_entity.id
_entity.type
_entity.pdbx_description
1 polymer ?
#
loop_
_entity_poly.entity_id
_entity_poly.type
_entity_poly.pdbx_seq_one_letter_code
_entity_poly.pdbx_strand_id
1 'polypeptide(L)'
;MDARVNAVSSNDSRVMAAAARVTARAAAGATLPLEEGQAGTLDYRLFLVDHSGKKVSPWHDIPLNLGDGISNFVVDIPKETSAKMEVATNEPFNATKQDTKKVQLRSYPYNINWNYGLLLQTWEDPSFANTEVEGALGDNDPDFRPLTLETTSMPLSQSSLKPANKFGLGNKAANKDYALKVINETNQSWEKLTKGSIPAGGLSLV
;
A
#
# COMPACT_ATOMS: atom_id res chain seq x y z
N MET A 1 -22.43 34.27 -1.99
CA MET A 1 -20.97 34.22 -2.18
C MET A 1 -20.61 32.75 -2.33
N ASP A 2 -20.54 32.29 -3.58
CA ASP A 2 -20.25 30.89 -3.93
C ASP A 2 -18.75 30.64 -3.78
N ALA A 3 -18.37 29.81 -2.79
CA ALA A 3 -17.06 29.20 -2.74
C ALA A 3 -17.08 27.92 -3.57
N ARG A 4 -16.90 28.05 -4.89
CA ARG A 4 -16.49 26.93 -5.74
C ARG A 4 -15.06 26.56 -5.32
N VAL A 5 -14.94 25.54 -4.47
CA VAL A 5 -13.67 24.84 -4.27
C VAL A 5 -13.35 24.19 -5.61
N ASN A 6 -12.42 24.79 -6.36
CA ASN A 6 -11.88 24.17 -7.56
C ASN A 6 -11.22 22.86 -7.14
N ALA A 7 -11.85 21.73 -7.47
CA ALA A 7 -11.22 20.43 -7.41
C ALA A 7 -9.95 20.50 -8.29
N VAL A 8 -8.78 20.38 -7.67
CA VAL A 8 -7.54 20.19 -8.42
C VAL A 8 -7.71 18.89 -9.19
N SER A 9 -7.66 18.99 -10.51
CA SER A 9 -7.72 17.84 -11.43
C SER A 9 -6.70 16.78 -11.01
N SER A 10 -7.18 15.56 -10.79
CA SER A 10 -6.41 14.37 -10.39
C SER A 10 -5.34 13.91 -11.39
N ASN A 11 -5.16 14.65 -12.50
CA ASN A 11 -4.24 14.32 -13.60
C ASN A 11 -3.01 15.26 -13.67
N ASP A 12 -2.77 16.10 -12.67
CA ASP A 12 -1.51 16.84 -12.60
C ASP A 12 -0.37 15.83 -12.36
N SER A 13 0.57 15.72 -13.30
CA SER A 13 1.71 14.82 -13.21
C SER A 13 2.54 15.06 -11.94
N ARG A 14 2.49 16.27 -11.37
CA ARG A 14 3.13 16.60 -10.09
C ARG A 14 2.47 15.96 -8.87
N VAL A 15 1.17 15.66 -8.96
CA VAL A 15 0.37 15.03 -7.90
C VAL A 15 0.50 13.50 -7.99
N MET A 16 0.60 12.94 -9.19
CA MET A 16 0.88 11.50 -9.40
C MET A 16 2.34 11.14 -9.10
N ALA A 17 3.29 12.02 -9.41
CA ALA A 17 4.71 11.88 -9.02
C ALA A 17 4.95 12.07 -7.51
N ALA A 18 3.90 12.35 -6.72
CA ALA A 18 3.97 12.31 -5.26
C ALA A 18 3.70 10.90 -4.70
N ALA A 19 3.11 9.99 -5.49
CA ALA A 19 3.06 8.56 -5.16
C ALA A 19 4.49 8.03 -5.07
N ALA A 20 4.77 7.13 -4.14
CA ALA A 20 6.07 6.61 -3.74
C ALA A 20 7.14 7.65 -3.37
N ARG A 21 6.81 8.61 -2.50
CA ARG A 21 7.84 9.23 -1.66
C ARG A 21 8.08 8.35 -0.44
N VAL A 22 9.13 7.53 -0.50
CA VAL A 22 9.70 6.95 0.71
C VAL A 22 10.29 8.11 1.52
N THR A 23 9.63 8.52 2.60
CA THR A 23 10.23 9.44 3.58
C THR A 23 11.26 8.69 4.42
N ALA A 24 12.30 8.15 3.77
CA ALA A 24 13.48 7.65 4.45
C ALA A 24 14.25 8.87 4.95
N ARG A 25 14.17 9.11 6.26
CA ARG A 25 15.07 10.05 6.92
C ARG A 25 16.50 9.62 6.57
N ALA A 26 17.27 10.55 6.00
CA ALA A 26 18.61 10.35 5.48
C ALA A 26 19.46 9.40 6.35
N ALA A 27 19.61 8.16 5.89
CA ALA A 27 20.57 7.20 6.39
C ALA A 27 21.04 6.37 5.18
N ALA A 28 22.13 6.82 4.54
CA ALA A 28 23.05 6.08 3.66
C ALA A 28 22.53 5.13 2.54
N GLY A 29 21.23 5.04 2.27
CA GLY A 29 20.64 4.13 1.28
C GLY A 29 19.27 4.58 0.78
N ALA A 30 19.14 5.86 0.44
CA ALA A 30 17.88 6.42 -0.05
C ALA A 30 17.59 5.89 -1.46
N THR A 31 16.43 5.23 -1.62
CA THR A 31 15.92 4.87 -2.94
C THR A 31 15.36 6.11 -3.63
N LEU A 32 15.44 6.13 -4.96
CA LEU A 32 14.92 7.20 -5.80
C LEU A 32 13.78 6.67 -6.67
N PRO A 33 12.73 7.48 -6.92
CA PRO A 33 11.69 7.10 -7.85
C PRO A 33 12.21 7.08 -9.29
N LEU A 34 11.78 6.09 -10.07
CA LEU A 34 11.99 5.98 -11.51
C LEU A 34 10.63 5.78 -12.19
N GLU A 35 10.16 6.81 -12.88
CA GLU A 35 8.93 6.77 -13.67
C GLU A 35 9.19 6.16 -15.05
N GLU A 36 8.36 5.20 -15.44
CA GLU A 36 8.30 4.65 -16.79
C GLU A 36 6.85 4.72 -17.30
N GLY A 37 6.65 5.11 -18.56
CA GLY A 37 5.33 5.40 -19.12
C GLY A 37 4.81 6.80 -18.75
N GLN A 38 3.55 7.09 -19.09
CA GLN A 38 2.93 8.40 -18.86
C GLN A 38 1.97 8.33 -17.67
N ALA A 39 2.09 9.24 -16.69
CA ALA A 39 1.14 9.28 -15.58
C ALA A 39 -0.33 9.36 -16.06
N GLY A 40 -1.21 8.56 -15.45
CA GLY A 40 -2.61 8.47 -15.84
C GLY A 40 -2.89 7.54 -17.03
N THR A 41 -1.97 6.63 -17.36
CA THR A 41 -2.17 5.57 -18.36
C THR A 41 -1.98 4.17 -17.76
N LEU A 42 -2.37 3.13 -18.50
CA LEU A 42 -2.28 1.73 -18.06
C LEU A 42 -0.83 1.19 -18.01
N ASP A 43 0.06 1.79 -18.79
CA ASP A 43 1.48 1.46 -18.89
C ASP A 43 2.35 2.19 -17.86
N TYR A 44 1.80 3.18 -17.13
CA TYR A 44 2.56 3.87 -16.09
C TYR A 44 3.03 2.92 -15.00
N ARG A 45 4.32 2.99 -14.69
CA ARG A 45 4.97 2.28 -13.59
C ARG A 45 5.89 3.21 -12.85
N LEU A 46 5.84 3.13 -11.53
CA LEU A 46 6.75 3.84 -10.64
C LEU A 46 7.63 2.82 -9.93
N PHE A 47 8.87 2.69 -10.41
CA PHE A 47 9.89 1.84 -9.80
C PHE A 47 10.64 2.61 -8.72
N LEU A 48 11.28 1.87 -7.82
CA LEU A 48 12.33 2.39 -6.95
C LEU A 48 13.69 1.92 -7.46
N VAL A 49 14.69 2.79 -7.39
CA VAL A 49 16.08 2.45 -7.68
C VAL A 49 16.99 2.80 -6.51
N ASP A 50 18.07 2.05 -6.32
CA ASP A 50 19.13 2.40 -5.38
C ASP A 50 20.03 3.53 -5.92
N HIS A 51 21.04 3.93 -5.14
CA HIS A 51 22.01 4.96 -5.54
C HIS A 51 22.85 4.61 -6.78
N SER A 52 22.90 3.33 -7.18
CA SER A 52 23.56 2.88 -8.40
C SER A 52 22.64 2.91 -9.63
N GLY A 53 21.34 3.18 -9.43
CA GLY A 53 20.32 3.14 -10.47
C GLY A 53 19.73 1.75 -10.70
N LYS A 54 20.05 0.76 -9.85
CA LYS A 54 19.48 -0.58 -9.94
C LYS A 54 18.06 -0.58 -9.35
N LYS A 55 17.09 -1.16 -10.08
CA LYS A 55 15.72 -1.35 -9.57
C LYS A 55 15.72 -2.22 -8.32
N VAL A 56 14.92 -1.81 -7.34
CA VAL A 56 14.69 -2.52 -6.08
C VAL A 56 13.19 -2.63 -5.84
N SER A 57 12.77 -3.76 -5.29
CA SER A 57 11.39 -3.99 -4.90
C SER A 57 11.02 -3.15 -3.67
N PRO A 58 9.95 -2.32 -3.73
CA PRO A 58 9.41 -1.65 -2.56
C PRO A 58 8.80 -2.63 -1.55
N TRP A 59 8.58 -3.89 -1.93
CA TRP A 59 8.02 -4.90 -1.03
C TRP A 59 9.12 -5.74 -0.37
N HIS A 60 10.16 -6.13 -1.11
CA HIS A 60 11.09 -7.17 -0.68
C HIS A 60 12.46 -6.64 -0.26
N ASP A 61 12.99 -5.63 -0.96
CA ASP A 61 14.41 -5.29 -0.89
C ASP A 61 14.74 -4.22 0.17
N ILE A 62 13.72 -3.49 0.64
CA ILE A 62 13.89 -2.44 1.65
C ILE A 62 13.44 -3.00 3.01
N PRO A 63 14.26 -2.89 4.06
CA PRO A 63 13.99 -3.52 5.35
C PRO A 63 12.73 -2.92 6.00
N LEU A 64 11.88 -3.77 6.59
CA LEU A 64 10.73 -3.31 7.37
C LEU A 64 11.17 -2.45 8.56
N ASN A 65 12.13 -2.92 9.35
CA ASN A 65 12.52 -2.31 10.62
C ASN A 65 13.92 -1.69 10.53
N LEU A 66 14.06 -0.47 11.03
CA LEU A 66 15.34 0.25 11.13
C LEU A 66 15.93 0.21 12.55
N GLY A 67 15.25 -0.41 13.51
CA GLY A 67 15.58 -0.38 14.94
C GLY A 67 14.78 0.68 15.70
N ASP A 68 14.83 0.64 17.03
CA ASP A 68 14.21 1.61 17.94
C ASP A 68 12.70 1.85 17.73
N GLY A 69 11.99 0.83 17.23
CA GLY A 69 10.56 0.93 16.92
C GLY A 69 10.24 1.79 15.69
N ILE A 70 11.22 2.03 14.83
CA ILE A 70 11.07 2.73 13.55
C ILE A 70 10.94 1.68 12.44
N SER A 71 9.89 1.82 11.63
CA SER A 71 9.67 1.00 10.45
C SER A 71 9.65 1.86 9.19
N ASN A 72 10.14 1.32 8.09
CA ASN A 72 9.97 1.93 6.77
C ASN A 72 8.52 1.81 6.32
N PHE A 73 8.09 2.76 5.50
CA PHE A 73 6.77 2.79 4.89
C PHE A 73 6.87 3.35 3.47
N VAL A 74 6.17 2.72 2.54
CA VAL A 74 6.03 3.19 1.15
C VAL A 74 4.64 3.78 1.01
N VAL A 75 4.58 5.06 0.61
CA VAL A 75 3.32 5.75 0.32
C VAL A 75 2.91 5.44 -1.11
N ASP A 76 1.82 4.72 -1.33
CA ASP A 76 1.27 4.50 -2.68
C ASP A 76 0.32 5.63 -3.08
N ILE A 77 -0.58 6.03 -2.18
CA ILE A 77 -1.58 7.06 -2.43
C ILE A 77 -1.30 8.24 -1.49
N PRO A 78 -0.79 9.37 -2.02
CA PRO A 78 -0.56 10.55 -1.22
C PRO A 78 -1.86 11.13 -0.66
N LYS A 79 -1.76 11.76 0.50
CA LYS A 79 -2.86 12.53 1.11
C LYS A 79 -3.42 13.56 0.10
N GLU A 80 -4.74 13.72 0.14
CA GLU A 80 -5.56 14.54 -0.76
C GLU A 80 -5.53 14.09 -2.24
N THR A 81 -5.24 12.80 -2.51
CA THR A 81 -5.32 12.22 -3.85
C THR A 81 -6.27 11.03 -3.89
N SER A 82 -6.73 10.63 -5.08
CA SER A 82 -7.77 9.60 -5.26
C SER A 82 -7.39 8.47 -6.21
N ALA A 83 -6.28 8.59 -6.93
CA ALA A 83 -5.79 7.51 -7.79
C ALA A 83 -5.47 6.28 -6.92
N LYS A 84 -6.10 5.14 -7.21
CA LYS A 84 -5.84 3.90 -6.45
C LYS A 84 -4.52 3.30 -6.94
N MET A 85 -3.42 3.86 -6.48
CA MET A 85 -2.08 3.33 -6.69
C MET A 85 -1.83 2.18 -5.72
N GLU A 86 -1.13 1.15 -6.18
CA GLU A 86 -0.71 0.00 -5.38
C GLU A 86 0.55 -0.63 -5.96
N VAL A 87 1.37 -1.21 -5.09
CA VAL A 87 2.48 -2.09 -5.46
C VAL A 87 1.95 -3.27 -6.29
N ALA A 88 2.53 -3.49 -7.48
CA ALA A 88 2.18 -4.61 -8.34
C ALA A 88 2.80 -5.92 -7.82
N THR A 89 2.11 -6.59 -6.90
CA THR A 89 2.56 -7.84 -6.26
C THR A 89 2.86 -8.99 -7.23
N ASN A 90 2.34 -8.92 -8.45
CA ASN A 90 2.50 -9.92 -9.51
C ASN A 90 3.46 -9.52 -10.64
N GLU A 91 4.12 -8.36 -10.54
CA GLU A 91 5.10 -7.88 -11.54
C GLU A 91 6.51 -7.80 -10.93
N PRO A 92 7.57 -8.06 -11.70
CA PRO A 92 8.95 -7.91 -11.23
C PRO A 92 9.25 -6.51 -10.72
N PHE A 93 10.07 -6.44 -9.67
CA PHE A 93 10.42 -5.25 -8.90
C PHE A 93 9.24 -4.56 -8.22
N ASN A 94 8.06 -5.18 -8.25
CA ASN A 94 6.81 -4.73 -7.64
C ASN A 94 6.57 -3.21 -7.77
N ALA A 95 6.69 -2.67 -8.98
CA ALA A 95 6.46 -1.25 -9.21
C ALA A 95 5.07 -0.80 -8.78
N THR A 96 4.95 0.41 -8.26
CA THR A 96 3.65 1.00 -7.95
C THR A 96 2.96 1.38 -9.26
N LYS A 97 1.71 0.95 -9.43
CA LYS A 97 0.86 1.24 -10.59
C LYS A 97 -0.55 1.55 -10.14
N GLN A 98 -1.35 2.16 -11.02
CA GLN A 98 -2.75 2.39 -10.70
C GLN A 98 -3.58 1.12 -10.96
N ASP A 99 -4.40 0.73 -9.97
CA ASP A 99 -5.35 -0.37 -10.07
C ASP A 99 -6.30 -0.16 -11.26
N THR A 100 -6.77 -1.27 -11.84
CA THR A 100 -7.70 -1.25 -12.97
C THR A 100 -9.00 -1.96 -12.59
N LYS A 101 -10.13 -1.37 -12.97
CA LYS A 101 -11.45 -2.00 -12.82
C LYS A 101 -12.14 -1.97 -14.17
N LYS A 102 -12.45 -3.15 -14.71
CA LYS A 102 -13.04 -3.30 -16.05
C LYS A 102 -12.24 -2.56 -17.13
N VAL A 103 -10.91 -2.73 -17.11
CA VAL A 103 -9.94 -2.15 -18.07
C VAL A 103 -9.74 -0.63 -17.95
N GLN A 104 -10.45 0.05 -17.04
CA GLN A 104 -10.26 1.47 -16.76
C GLN A 104 -9.42 1.66 -15.50
N LEU A 105 -8.60 2.72 -15.50
CA LEU A 105 -7.89 3.17 -14.31
C LEU A 105 -8.87 3.48 -13.19
N ARG A 106 -8.57 2.96 -12.00
CA ARG A 106 -9.45 3.07 -10.85
C ARG A 106 -9.02 4.23 -9.95
N SER A 107 -10.00 5.02 -9.57
CA SER A 107 -9.87 6.00 -8.50
C SER A 107 -10.92 5.74 -7.43
N TYR A 108 -10.62 6.16 -6.21
CA TYR A 108 -11.64 6.31 -5.18
C TYR A 108 -12.60 7.44 -5.58
N PRO A 109 -13.89 7.35 -5.19
CA PRO A 109 -14.87 8.40 -5.49
C PRO A 109 -14.65 9.69 -4.66
N TYR A 110 -13.63 9.70 -3.80
CA TYR A 110 -13.20 10.81 -2.96
C TYR A 110 -11.68 10.76 -2.79
N ASN A 111 -11.10 11.88 -2.35
CA ASN A 111 -9.69 11.93 -1.98
C ASN A 111 -9.45 11.17 -0.67
N ILE A 112 -8.29 10.54 -0.57
CA ILE A 112 -7.81 9.93 0.66
C ILE A 112 -7.22 11.02 1.55
N ASN A 113 -7.73 11.17 2.77
CA ASN A 113 -7.35 12.28 3.66
C ASN A 113 -6.04 12.03 4.44
N TRP A 114 -5.31 10.97 4.11
CA TRP A 114 -4.05 10.54 4.72
C TRP A 114 -3.13 9.90 3.68
N ASN A 115 -1.86 9.72 4.02
CA ASN A 115 -0.95 8.93 3.19
C ASN A 115 -1.29 7.44 3.38
N TYR A 116 -1.52 6.75 2.28
CA TYR A 116 -1.88 5.34 2.27
C TYR A 116 -0.85 4.53 1.48
N GLY A 117 -0.56 3.32 1.93
CA GLY A 117 0.48 2.48 1.36
C GLY A 117 0.80 1.30 2.26
N LEU A 118 2.00 0.76 2.16
CA LEU A 118 2.35 -0.53 2.74
C LEU A 118 3.51 -0.47 3.73
N LEU A 119 3.47 -1.42 4.67
CA LEU A 119 4.64 -1.85 5.41
C LEU A 119 5.40 -2.90 4.60
N LEU A 120 6.69 -2.68 4.45
CA LEU A 120 7.55 -3.50 3.60
C LEU A 120 7.79 -4.86 4.26
N GLN A 121 8.15 -5.87 3.48
CA GLN A 121 8.46 -7.21 3.98
C GLN A 121 7.35 -7.80 4.89
N THR A 122 6.09 -7.46 4.64
CA THR A 122 4.92 -8.04 5.30
C THR A 122 4.04 -8.70 4.27
N TRP A 123 3.25 -9.70 4.66
CA TRP A 123 2.30 -10.36 3.77
C TRP A 123 1.14 -10.93 4.57
N GLU A 124 -0.08 -10.61 4.16
CA GLU A 124 -1.31 -11.20 4.71
C GLU A 124 -1.59 -12.54 4.04
N ASP A 125 -1.06 -13.61 4.64
CA ASP A 125 -1.20 -14.99 4.13
C ASP A 125 -2.68 -15.41 4.00
N PRO A 126 -3.18 -15.72 2.78
CA PRO A 126 -4.57 -16.08 2.56
C PRO A 126 -4.93 -17.47 3.09
N SER A 127 -3.95 -18.26 3.53
CA SER A 127 -4.17 -19.57 4.16
C SER A 127 -4.23 -19.50 5.69
N PHE A 128 -3.89 -18.34 6.28
CA PHE A 128 -3.86 -18.15 7.73
C PHE A 128 -5.14 -17.46 8.22
N ALA A 129 -5.98 -18.21 8.96
CA ALA A 129 -7.21 -17.66 9.55
C ALA A 129 -6.93 -16.96 10.88
N ASN A 130 -7.32 -15.68 10.99
CA ASN A 130 -7.17 -14.91 12.21
C ASN A 130 -8.40 -15.08 13.12
N THR A 131 -8.22 -15.81 14.22
CA THR A 131 -9.29 -16.10 15.19
C THR A 131 -9.79 -14.88 15.95
N GLU A 132 -9.01 -13.81 16.04
CA GLU A 132 -9.38 -12.56 16.73
C GLU A 132 -10.35 -11.70 15.89
N VAL A 133 -10.51 -12.02 14.61
CA VAL A 133 -11.39 -11.33 13.65
C VAL A 133 -12.30 -12.32 12.92
N GLU A 134 -12.98 -13.17 13.69
CA GLU A 134 -13.99 -14.13 13.19
C GLU A 134 -13.45 -15.14 12.16
N GLY A 135 -12.15 -15.44 12.20
CA GLY A 135 -11.52 -16.39 11.28
C GLY A 135 -11.30 -15.85 9.87
N ALA A 136 -11.28 -14.52 9.70
CA ALA A 136 -10.96 -13.92 8.41
C ALA A 136 -9.56 -14.34 7.93
N LEU A 137 -9.44 -14.59 6.62
CA LEU A 137 -8.18 -14.91 5.94
C LEU A 137 -7.51 -13.61 5.47
N GLY A 138 -6.19 -13.65 5.27
CA GLY A 138 -5.46 -12.56 4.63
C GLY A 138 -5.91 -12.32 3.20
N ASP A 139 -5.72 -11.10 2.70
CA ASP A 139 -6.14 -10.71 1.35
C ASP A 139 -5.08 -10.95 0.27
N ASN A 140 -3.97 -11.61 0.62
CA ASN A 140 -2.84 -11.96 -0.24
C ASN A 140 -1.96 -10.77 -0.69
N ASP A 141 -2.08 -9.62 -0.03
CA ASP A 141 -1.27 -8.44 -0.28
C ASP A 141 -0.30 -8.14 0.89
N PRO A 142 0.69 -7.24 0.71
CA PRO A 142 1.43 -6.66 1.82
C PRO A 142 0.49 -6.02 2.86
N ASP A 143 0.90 -5.92 4.12
CA ASP A 143 0.12 -5.24 5.15
C ASP A 143 -0.02 -3.74 4.81
N PHE A 144 -1.15 -3.39 4.20
CA PHE A 144 -1.52 -2.03 3.82
C PHE A 144 -2.08 -1.28 5.03
N ARG A 145 -1.30 -0.34 5.56
CA ARG A 145 -1.70 0.49 6.70
C ARG A 145 -2.02 1.91 6.26
N PRO A 146 -3.14 2.51 6.70
CA PRO A 146 -3.20 3.96 6.78
C PRO A 146 -2.12 4.40 7.77
N LEU A 147 -1.19 5.28 7.36
CA LEU A 147 -0.16 5.78 8.26
C LEU A 147 -0.72 6.91 9.14
N THR A 148 -1.78 6.61 9.89
CA THR A 148 -2.22 7.27 11.13
C THR A 148 -3.25 6.37 11.80
N LEU A 149 -3.04 6.07 13.07
CA LEU A 149 -4.10 5.66 14.00
C LEU A 149 -5.28 6.62 13.82
N GLU A 150 -6.39 6.16 13.23
CA GLU A 150 -7.76 6.55 13.60
C GLU A 150 -8.81 5.83 12.74
N THR A 151 -9.81 5.31 13.44
CA THR A 151 -11.05 4.76 12.89
C THR A 151 -11.80 5.83 12.10
N THR A 152 -11.99 5.63 10.79
CA THR A 152 -13.00 6.41 10.07
C THR A 152 -14.07 5.48 9.50
N SER A 153 -15.22 5.49 10.16
CA SER A 153 -16.49 5.09 9.56
C SER A 153 -16.86 6.12 8.48
N MET A 154 -17.07 5.70 7.24
CA MET A 154 -17.76 6.53 6.25
C MET A 154 -18.83 5.75 5.48
N PRO A 155 -20.02 6.33 5.28
CA PRO A 155 -21.12 5.69 4.57
C PRO A 155 -20.85 5.65 3.06
N LEU A 156 -21.13 4.51 2.45
CA LEU A 156 -21.01 4.28 1.01
C LEU A 156 -22.04 5.11 0.24
N SER A 157 -21.58 6.01 -0.64
CA SER A 157 -22.42 6.51 -1.72
C SER A 157 -22.71 5.37 -2.70
N GLN A 158 -23.99 5.09 -2.90
CA GLN A 158 -24.50 3.99 -3.70
C GLN A 158 -24.13 4.13 -5.19
N SER A 159 -23.12 3.41 -5.65
CA SER A 159 -23.12 2.85 -7.02
C SER A 159 -22.19 1.63 -7.10
N SER A 160 -22.75 0.47 -7.45
CA SER A 160 -22.16 -0.88 -7.40
C SER A 160 -21.94 -1.42 -5.97
N LEU A 161 -23.03 -1.87 -5.35
CA LEU A 161 -23.09 -2.30 -3.94
C LEU A 161 -22.29 -3.60 -3.70
N LYS A 162 -20.97 -3.48 -3.57
CA LYS A 162 -20.27 -4.39 -2.64
C LYS A 162 -20.91 -4.17 -1.27
N PRO A 163 -21.22 -5.25 -0.51
CA PRO A 163 -21.70 -5.10 0.85
C PRO A 163 -20.70 -4.26 1.65
N ALA A 164 -21.20 -3.53 2.65
CA ALA A 164 -20.34 -2.78 3.54
C ALA A 164 -19.30 -3.71 4.20
N ASN A 165 -18.06 -3.26 4.27
CA ASN A 165 -17.01 -3.99 4.98
C ASN A 165 -17.40 -4.14 6.45
N LYS A 166 -17.04 -5.27 7.05
CA LYS A 166 -17.11 -5.51 8.50
C LYS A 166 -15.72 -5.33 9.09
N PHE A 167 -15.62 -4.80 10.29
CA PHE A 167 -14.34 -4.67 11.00
C PHE A 167 -14.33 -5.58 12.23
N GLY A 168 -13.17 -6.18 12.49
CA GLY A 168 -12.92 -6.94 13.71
C GLY A 168 -12.85 -6.05 14.96
N LEU A 169 -12.54 -6.65 16.10
CA LEU A 169 -12.30 -5.95 17.38
C LEU A 169 -13.44 -5.01 17.81
N GLY A 170 -14.68 -5.31 17.41
CA GLY A 170 -15.85 -4.50 17.74
C GLY A 170 -15.80 -3.09 17.15
N ASN A 171 -15.20 -2.91 15.97
CA ASN A 171 -15.01 -1.63 15.28
C ASN A 171 -14.14 -0.61 16.06
N LYS A 172 -13.22 -1.07 16.91
CA LYS A 172 -12.32 -0.19 17.69
C LYS A 172 -10.89 -0.25 17.17
N ALA A 173 -10.19 0.88 17.23
CA ALA A 173 -8.76 0.91 17.01
C ALA A 173 -8.05 0.08 18.10
N ALA A 174 -7.14 -0.79 17.67
CA ALA A 174 -6.26 -1.53 18.55
C ALA A 174 -5.16 -0.61 19.15
N ASN A 175 -4.56 -1.06 20.25
CA ASN A 175 -3.42 -0.37 20.84
C ASN A 175 -2.11 -0.66 20.06
N LYS A 176 -1.03 0.04 20.45
CA LYS A 176 0.29 -0.12 19.82
C LYS A 176 0.80 -1.57 19.85
N ASP A 177 0.65 -2.25 20.98
CA ASP A 177 1.19 -3.60 21.15
C ASP A 177 0.50 -4.61 20.22
N TYR A 178 -0.82 -4.48 20.06
CA TYR A 178 -1.58 -5.27 19.12
C TYR A 178 -1.17 -4.96 17.67
N ALA A 179 -0.98 -3.68 17.32
CA ALA A 179 -0.51 -3.32 15.98
C ALA A 179 0.86 -3.92 15.68
N LEU A 180 1.82 -3.83 16.62
CA LEU A 180 3.14 -4.44 16.48
C LEU A 180 3.08 -5.96 16.39
N LYS A 181 2.19 -6.61 17.14
CA LYS A 181 1.93 -8.05 17.03
C LYS A 181 1.53 -8.41 15.61
N VAL A 182 0.53 -7.74 15.03
CA VAL A 182 0.05 -8.05 13.67
C VAL A 182 1.14 -7.79 12.62
N ILE A 183 1.88 -6.69 12.73
CA ILE A 183 3.01 -6.39 11.83
C ILE A 183 4.07 -7.50 11.87
N ASN A 184 4.37 -8.02 13.07
CA ASN A 184 5.31 -9.12 13.22
C ASN A 184 4.77 -10.44 12.65
N GLU A 185 3.48 -10.73 12.81
CA GLU A 185 2.83 -11.91 12.22
C GLU A 185 2.85 -11.86 10.68
N THR A 186 2.52 -10.72 10.08
CA THR A 186 2.55 -10.56 8.62
C THR A 186 3.98 -10.56 8.08
N ASN A 187 4.96 -10.05 8.83
CA ASN A 187 6.38 -10.19 8.49
C ASN A 187 6.85 -11.66 8.53
N GLN A 188 6.45 -12.44 9.54
CA GLN A 188 6.76 -13.88 9.59
C GLN A 188 6.13 -14.65 8.43
N SER A 189 4.92 -14.31 8.02
CA SER A 189 4.28 -14.87 6.83
C SER A 189 5.05 -14.54 5.56
N TRP A 190 5.48 -13.27 5.40
CA TRP A 190 6.34 -12.86 4.30
C TRP A 190 7.69 -13.59 4.28
N GLU A 191 8.32 -13.84 5.43
CA GLU A 191 9.55 -14.61 5.49
C GLU A 191 9.34 -16.05 5.01
N LYS A 192 8.24 -16.70 5.39
CA LYS A 192 7.90 -18.05 4.93
C LYS A 192 7.67 -18.07 3.42
N LEU A 193 6.99 -17.05 2.89
CA LEU A 193 6.76 -16.86 1.46
C LEU A 193 8.09 -16.75 0.70
N THR A 194 8.97 -15.84 1.11
CA THR A 194 10.25 -15.57 0.42
C THR A 194 11.27 -16.69 0.56
N LYS A 195 11.22 -17.46 1.66
CA LYS A 195 12.02 -18.69 1.85
C LYS A 195 11.45 -19.90 1.09
N GLY A 196 10.33 -19.76 0.39
CA GLY A 196 9.68 -20.84 -0.36
C GLY A 196 9.01 -21.91 0.52
N SER A 197 8.78 -21.61 1.80
CA SER A 197 8.02 -22.49 2.70
C SER A 197 6.53 -22.49 2.36
N ILE A 198 6.05 -21.41 1.73
CA ILE A 198 4.69 -21.26 1.22
C ILE A 198 4.78 -20.98 -0.29
N PRO A 199 3.97 -21.65 -1.14
CA PRO A 199 3.97 -21.38 -2.58
C PRO A 199 3.59 -19.94 -2.88
N ALA A 200 4.39 -19.24 -3.69
CA ALA A 200 4.14 -17.85 -4.06
C ALA A 200 2.93 -17.67 -5.00
N GLY A 201 2.50 -18.73 -5.68
CA GLY A 201 1.40 -18.66 -6.65
C GLY A 201 1.72 -17.65 -7.76
N GLY A 202 0.90 -16.61 -7.88
CA GLY A 202 1.06 -15.54 -8.87
C GLY A 202 1.91 -14.35 -8.40
N LEU A 203 2.49 -14.41 -7.20
CA LEU A 203 3.29 -13.32 -6.64
C LEU A 203 4.70 -13.31 -7.25
N SER A 204 5.21 -12.11 -7.53
CA SER A 204 6.59 -11.89 -7.95
C SER A 204 7.45 -11.58 -6.74
N LEU A 205 8.43 -12.44 -6.47
CA LEU A 205 9.34 -12.34 -5.32
C LEU A 205 10.69 -11.67 -5.66
N VAL A 206 10.74 -10.96 -6.80
CA VAL A 206 11.94 -10.31 -7.36
C VAL A 206 11.62 -8.91 -7.80
#